data_AF-A0A3M8CMF9-F1
#
_entry.id   AF-A0A3M8CMF9-F1
#
_cell.length_a   1.000
_cell.length_b   1.000
_cell.length_c   1.000
_cell.angle_alpha   90.00
_cell.angle_beta   90.00
_cell.angle_gamma   90.00
#
_symmetry.space_group_name_H-M   'P 1'
#
loop_
_entity.id
_entity.type
_entity.pdbx_description
1 polymer ?
#
loop_
_entity_poly.entity_id
_entity_poly.type
_entity_poly.pdbx_seq_one_letter_code
_entity_poly.pdbx_strand_id
1 'polypeptide(L)' 'MSLPKKMDQQTAKELRSILQKMNITHSKVKINLDNDTIEVEDDYSIDDILESAGVLTPEQAKQLANEVKKMREEEWN' A
#
# COMPACT_ATOMS: atom_id res chain seq x y z
N MET A 1 9.61 12.39 -14.67
CA MET A 1 9.80 11.03 -14.12
C MET A 1 11.26 10.89 -13.72
N SER A 2 11.55 10.56 -12.46
CA SER A 2 12.90 10.38 -11.95
C SER A 2 13.36 8.93 -12.14
N LEU A 3 14.59 8.75 -12.63
CA LEU A 3 15.21 7.44 -12.77
C LEU A 3 15.71 6.95 -11.40
N PRO A 4 15.47 5.69 -11.01
CA PRO A 4 15.97 5.15 -9.76
C PRO A 4 17.50 5.11 -9.79
N LYS A 5 18.13 5.74 -8.79
CA LYS A 5 19.58 5.70 -8.62
C LYS A 5 19.94 4.52 -7.71
N LYS A 6 20.87 3.67 -8.17
CA LYS A 6 21.37 2.56 -7.36
C LYS A 6 22.16 3.11 -6.17
N MET A 7 21.92 2.50 -5.02
CA MET A 7 22.66 2.73 -3.77
C MET A 7 23.66 1.60 -3.57
N ASP A 8 24.79 1.88 -2.93
CA ASP A 8 25.72 0.81 -2.54
C ASP A 8 25.13 -0.05 -1.41
N GLN A 9 25.71 -1.23 -1.21
CA GLN A 9 25.19 -2.23 -0.28
C GLN A 9 25.32 -1.80 1.19
N GLN A 10 26.37 -1.06 1.56
CA GLN A 10 26.56 -0.61 2.94
C GLN A 10 25.52 0.44 3.30
N THR A 11 25.37 1.47 2.47
CA THR A 11 24.37 2.51 2.66
C THR A 11 22.95 1.93 2.68
N ALA A 12 22.65 0.96 1.81
CA ALA A 12 21.35 0.28 1.80
C ALA A 12 21.09 -0.50 3.10
N LYS A 13 22.11 -1.11 3.69
CA LYS A 13 22.00 -1.85 4.96
C LYS A 13 21.76 -0.92 6.14
N GLU A 14 22.49 0.19 6.20
CA GLU A 14 22.31 1.21 7.24
C GLU A 14 20.93 1.85 7.18
N LEU A 15 20.48 2.22 5.97
CA LEU A 15 19.16 2.78 5.76
C LEU A 15 18.05 1.81 6.18
N ARG A 16 18.15 0.52 5.82
CA ARG A 16 17.21 -0.51 6.28
C ARG A 16 17.18 -0.63 7.80
N SER A 17 18.34 -0.58 8.45
CA SER A 17 18.39 -0.65 9.92
C SER A 17 17.71 0.55 10.58
N ILE A 18 17.85 1.74 10.01
CA ILE A 18 17.16 2.95 10.50
C ILE A 18 15.65 2.80 10.34
N LEU A 19 15.18 2.41 9.15
CA LEU A 19 13.75 2.21 8.87
C LEU A 19 13.14 1.15 9.80
N GLN A 20 13.83 0.04 10.04
CA GLN A 20 13.39 -1.00 10.98
C GLN A 20 13.26 -0.49 12.42
N LYS A 21 14.17 0.38 12.88
CA LYS A 21 14.06 1.00 14.22
C LYS A 21 12.82 1.88 14.36
N MET A 22 12.31 2.41 13.25
CA MET A 22 11.06 3.18 13.17
C MET A 22 9.83 2.30 12.92
N ASN A 23 9.98 0.96 12.96
CA ASN A 23 8.95 -0.01 12.63
C ASN A 23 8.43 0.07 11.17
N ILE A 24 9.27 0.57 10.25
CA ILE A 24 8.96 0.62 8.82
C ILE A 24 9.64 -0.60 8.16
N THR A 25 8.83 -1.57 7.76
CA THR A 25 9.29 -2.85 7.19
C THR A 25 8.86 -3.07 5.75
N HIS A 26 8.26 -2.07 5.12
CA HIS A 26 7.78 -2.12 3.74
C HIS A 26 8.92 -2.37 2.75
N SER A 27 8.60 -3.14 1.70
CA SER A 27 9.55 -3.46 0.62
C SER A 27 9.95 -2.23 -0.19
N LYS A 28 9.06 -1.24 -0.25
CA LYS A 28 9.23 0.02 -0.97
C LYS A 28 8.75 1.17 -0.11
N VAL A 29 9.61 2.19 0.00
CA VAL A 29 9.33 3.42 0.72
C VAL A 29 9.76 4.61 -0.12
N LYS A 30 9.07 5.72 0.02
CA LYS A 30 9.42 7.00 -0.60
C LYS A 30 9.78 7.98 0.49
N ILE A 31 11.04 8.39 0.50
CA ILE A 31 11.58 9.34 1.47
C ILE A 31 11.58 10.72 0.82
N ASN A 32 10.88 11.66 1.42
CA ASN A 32 10.90 13.06 1.05
C ASN A 32 11.82 13.82 2.01
N LEU A 33 12.98 14.25 1.51
CA LEU A 33 13.98 14.96 2.29
C LEU A 33 13.67 16.45 2.48
N ASP A 34 12.82 17.03 1.64
CA ASP A 34 12.42 18.45 1.78
C ASP A 34 11.40 18.63 2.92
N ASN A 35 10.59 17.60 3.17
CA ASN A 35 9.53 17.62 4.17
C ASN A 35 9.80 16.69 5.37
N ASP A 36 10.95 16.01 5.40
CA ASP A 36 11.30 15.00 6.40
C ASP A 36 10.23 13.91 6.62
N THR A 37 9.55 13.51 5.54
CA THR A 37 8.48 12.49 5.60
C THR A 37 8.86 11.20 4.88
N ILE A 38 8.33 10.08 5.38
CA ILE A 38 8.42 8.76 4.75
C ILE A 38 7.01 8.32 4.38
N GLU A 39 6.76 8.16 3.09
CA GLU A 39 5.54 7.57 2.56
C GLU A 39 5.80 6.09 2.33
N VAL A 40 4.99 5.24 2.95
CA VAL A 40 4.97 3.81 2.67
C VAL A 40 3.94 3.57 1.58
N GLU A 41 4.34 2.92 0.49
CA GLU A 41 3.36 2.34 -0.42
C GLU A 41 2.89 1.06 0.25
N ASP A 42 1.79 1.14 0.98
CA ASP A 42 1.08 -0.05 1.39
C ASP A 42 0.45 -0.66 0.13
N ASP A 43 0.91 -1.86 -0.22
CA ASP A 43 0.19 -2.80 -1.07
C ASP A 43 -1.04 -3.31 -0.29
N TYR A 44 -1.87 -2.41 0.22
CA TYR A 44 -3.16 -2.79 0.77
C TYR A 44 -3.96 -3.38 -0.38
N SER A 45 -4.00 -4.72 -0.46
CA SER A 45 -5.06 -5.38 -1.19
C SER A 45 -6.37 -4.80 -0.67
N ILE A 46 -7.34 -4.60 -1.56
CA ILE A 46 -8.68 -4.14 -1.15
C ILE A 46 -9.22 -5.04 -0.01
N ASP A 47 -8.83 -6.31 0.02
CA ASP A 47 -9.10 -7.26 1.09
C ASP A 47 -8.60 -6.83 2.49
N ASP A 48 -7.38 -6.29 2.62
CA ASP A 48 -6.82 -5.86 3.93
C ASP A 48 -7.52 -4.61 4.48
N ILE A 49 -7.97 -3.71 3.60
CA ILE A 49 -8.76 -2.53 3.99
C ILE A 49 -10.14 -2.97 4.48
N LEU A 50 -10.76 -3.93 3.80
CA LEU A 50 -12.07 -4.47 4.16
C LEU A 50 -12.01 -5.27 5.48
N GLU A 51 -10.93 -6.00 5.72
CA GLU A 51 -10.71 -6.73 6.98
C GLU A 51 -10.44 -5.79 8.15
N SER A 52 -9.60 -4.75 7.95
CA SER A 52 -9.24 -3.77 8.99
C SER A 52 -10.40 -2.83 9.37
N ALA A 53 -11.35 -2.61 8.47
CA ALA A 53 -12.53 -1.79 8.75
C ALA A 53 -13.55 -2.50 9.64
N GLY A 54 -13.49 -3.82 9.82
CA GLY A 54 -14.43 -4.57 10.66
C GLY A 54 -15.91 -4.47 10.26
N VAL A 55 -16.20 -3.90 9.08
CA VAL A 55 -17.58 -3.58 8.65
C VAL A 55 -18.18 -4.67 7.77
N LEU A 56 -17.37 -5.53 7.13
CA LEU A 56 -17.88 -6.58 6.22
C LEU A 56 -17.09 -7.87 6.37
N THR A 57 -17.78 -9.00 6.60
CA THR A 57 -17.17 -10.32 6.50
C THR A 57 -16.72 -10.60 5.05
N PRO A 58 -15.79 -11.54 4.81
CA PRO A 58 -15.32 -11.88 3.45
C PRO A 58 -16.47 -12.22 2.48
N GLU A 59 -17.55 -12.78 3.00
CA GLU A 59 -18.75 -13.12 2.23
C GLU A 59 -19.56 -11.87 1.82
N GLN A 60 -19.67 -10.89 2.72
CA GLN A 60 -20.34 -9.61 2.47
C GLN A 60 -19.54 -8.70 1.55
N ALA A 61 -18.20 -8.70 1.68
CA ALA A 61 -17.29 -8.01 0.76
C ALA A 61 -17.45 -8.54 -0.67
N LYS A 62 -17.52 -9.87 -0.82
CA LYS A 62 -17.72 -10.53 -2.12
C LYS A 62 -19.10 -10.24 -2.71
N GLN A 63 -20.14 -10.16 -1.88
CA GLN A 63 -21.48 -9.73 -2.32
C GLN A 63 -21.47 -8.27 -2.79
N LEU A 64 -20.89 -7.35 -2.02
CA LEU A 64 -20.83 -5.94 -2.38
C LEU A 64 -20.01 -5.71 -3.66
N ALA A 65 -18.89 -6.42 -3.82
CA ALA A 65 -18.09 -6.37 -5.05
C ALA A 65 -18.88 -6.85 -6.28
N ASN A 66 -19.68 -7.91 -6.12
CA ASN A 66 -20.55 -8.40 -7.19
C ASN A 66 -21.70 -7.42 -7.49
N GLU A 67 -22.29 -6.78 -6.48
CA GLU A 67 -23.34 -5.77 -6.70
C GLU A 67 -22.80 -4.51 -7.39
N VAL A 68 -21.63 -4.00 -6.97
CA VAL A 68 -20.97 -2.87 -7.63
C VAL A 68 -20.62 -3.20 -9.08
N LYS A 69 -20.15 -4.44 -9.34
CA LYS A 69 -19.86 -4.91 -10.68
C LYS A 69 -21.14 -4.96 -11.54
N LYS A 70 -22.23 -5.47 -10.97
CA LYS A 70 -23.53 -5.54 -11.64
C LYS A 70 -24.09 -4.14 -11.95
N MET A 71 -24.04 -3.20 -11.00
CA MET A 71 -24.46 -1.81 -11.21
C MET A 71 -23.64 -1.11 -12.31
N ARG A 72 -22.34 -1.39 -12.40
CA ARG A 72 -21.46 -0.84 -13.46
C ARG A 72 -21.80 -1.40 -14.84
N GLU A 73 -22.26 -2.65 -14.92
CA GLU A 73 -22.65 -3.29 -16.17
C GLU A 73 -24.09 -2.93 -16.60
N GLU A 74 -24.98 -2.59 -15.65
CA GLU A 74 -26.36 -2.20 -15.91
C GLU A 74 -26.54 -0.71 -16.30
N GLU A 75 -25.64 0.20 -15.89
CA GLU A 75 -25.67 1.62 -16.31
C GLU A 75 -25.12 1.88 -17.73
N TRP A 76 -24.68 0.83 -18.44
CA TRP A 76 -24.16 0.92 -19.82
C TRP A 76 -25.07 0.24 -20.87
N ASN A 77 -26.38 0.15 -20.61
CA ASN A 77 -27.40 -0.20 -21.62
C ASN A 77 -28.45 0.91 -21.78
#